data_AF-A0A5N7ZH33-F1
#
_entry.id   AF-A0A5N7ZH33-F1
#
_cell.length_a   1.000
_cell.length_b   1.000
_cell.length_c   1.000
_cell.angle_alpha   90.00
_cell.angle_beta   90.00
_cell.angle_gamma   90.00
#
_symmetry.space_group_name_H-M   'P 1'
#
loop_
_entity.id
_entity.type
_entity.pdbx_description
1 polymer ?
#
loop_
_entity_poly.entity_id
_entity_poly.type
_entity_poly.pdbx_seq_one_letter_code
_entity_poly.pdbx_strand_id
1 'polypeptide(L)'
;MKAQQKKHLKQFGITLLALVAVNVIGSYFFKRFDLTQDKRYTLSETSLEILKSIDSPLYIDVFLDGQFPGEFKRLQAETKQLLEEYKAYNSNIIFQFVNPLEKEEEREATMKMLYQ
;
A
#
# COMPACT_ATOMS: atom_id res chain seq x y z
N MET A 1 7.92 38.54 -35.68
CA MET A 1 8.73 37.52 -34.95
C MET A 1 8.72 37.70 -33.42
N LYS A 2 9.03 38.88 -32.84
CA LYS A 2 9.10 39.08 -31.37
C LYS A 2 7.78 38.81 -30.59
N ALA A 3 6.62 39.14 -31.16
CA ALA A 3 5.32 38.92 -30.52
C ALA A 3 4.97 37.42 -30.39
N GLN A 4 5.35 36.62 -31.39
CA GLN A 4 5.18 35.17 -31.40
C GLN A 4 6.07 34.52 -30.32
N GLN A 5 7.33 34.97 -30.19
CA GLN A 5 8.24 34.51 -29.14
C GLN A 5 7.73 34.81 -27.72
N LYS A 6 7.18 36.01 -27.49
CA LYS A 6 6.54 36.34 -26.19
C LYS A 6 5.31 35.47 -25.88
N LYS A 7 4.51 35.13 -26.90
CA LYS A 7 3.37 34.22 -26.76
C LYS A 7 3.82 32.81 -26.35
N HIS A 8 4.83 32.26 -27.02
CA HIS A 8 5.39 30.94 -26.67
C HIS A 8 6.01 30.93 -25.27
N LEU A 9 6.71 32.00 -24.87
CA LEU A 9 7.29 32.09 -23.53
C LEU A 9 6.22 32.18 -22.43
N LYS A 10 5.14 32.93 -22.67
CA LYS A 10 3.99 32.99 -21.75
C LYS A 10 3.31 31.62 -21.65
N GLN A 11 3.13 30.93 -22.78
CA GLN A 11 2.52 29.61 -22.83
C GLN A 11 3.38 28.56 -22.12
N PHE A 12 4.70 28.60 -22.32
CA PHE A 12 5.66 27.77 -21.59
C PHE A 12 5.62 28.02 -20.08
N GLY A 13 5.62 29.29 -19.66
CA GLY A 13 5.52 29.65 -18.25
C GLY A 13 4.23 29.15 -17.61
N ILE A 14 3.09 29.28 -18.30
CA ILE A 14 1.80 28.73 -17.84
C ILE A 14 1.86 27.22 -17.70
N THR A 15 2.38 26.50 -18.70
CA THR A 15 2.51 25.03 -18.66
C THR A 15 3.39 24.59 -17.51
N LEU A 16 4.54 25.26 -17.29
CA LEU A 16 5.45 24.94 -16.19
C LEU A 16 4.77 25.14 -14.84
N LEU A 17 4.06 26.26 -14.67
CA LEU A 17 3.36 26.59 -13.43
C LEU A 17 2.21 25.60 -13.15
N ALA A 18 1.48 25.19 -14.18
CA ALA A 18 0.47 24.14 -14.07
C ALA A 18 1.08 22.79 -13.67
N LEU A 19 2.23 22.43 -14.23
CA LEU A 19 2.91 21.17 -13.93
C LEU A 19 3.43 21.14 -12.48
N VAL A 20 3.97 22.26 -12.00
CA VAL A 20 4.35 22.43 -10.58
C VAL A 20 3.12 22.34 -9.68
N ALA A 21 2.01 23.01 -10.03
CA ALA A 21 0.78 22.94 -9.24
C ALA A 21 0.23 21.51 -9.16
N VAL A 22 0.19 20.78 -10.26
CA VAL A 22 -0.22 19.36 -10.28
C VAL A 22 0.70 18.50 -9.41
N ASN A 23 2.01 18.72 -9.46
CA ASN A 23 2.97 17.98 -8.64
C ASN A 23 2.76 18.24 -7.13
N VAL A 24 2.58 19.51 -6.76
CA VAL A 24 2.30 19.90 -5.37
C VAL A 24 0.97 19.30 -4.90
N ILE A 25 -0.11 19.43 -5.66
CA ILE A 25 -1.41 18.85 -5.31
C ILE A 25 -1.31 17.32 -5.20
N GLY A 26 -0.62 16.67 -6.14
CA GLY A 26 -0.39 15.23 -6.12
C GLY A 26 0.41 14.75 -4.91
N SER A 27 1.29 15.61 -4.37
CA SER A 27 2.03 15.30 -3.13
C SER A 27 1.16 15.32 -1.88
N TYR A 28 0.09 16.12 -1.84
CA TYR A 28 -0.84 16.19 -0.71
C TYR A 28 -1.99 15.18 -0.80
N PHE A 29 -2.41 14.81 -2.02
CA PHE A 29 -3.57 13.94 -2.26
C PHE A 29 -3.20 12.67 -3.04
N PHE A 30 -2.28 11.86 -2.50
CA PHE A 30 -1.98 10.56 -3.09
C PHE A 30 -3.11 9.57 -2.79
N LYS A 31 -4.04 9.41 -3.75
CA LYS A 31 -5.07 8.37 -3.70
C LYS A 31 -4.67 7.24 -4.65
N ARG A 32 -4.62 6.00 -4.15
CA ARG A 32 -4.46 4.81 -4.99
C ARG A 32 -5.77 4.57 -5.73
N PHE A 33 -5.73 4.65 -7.05
CA PHE A 33 -6.88 4.30 -7.87
C PHE A 33 -6.79 2.83 -8.27
N ASP A 34 -7.81 2.06 -7.91
CA ASP A 34 -7.95 0.70 -8.40
C ASP A 34 -8.51 0.72 -9.83
N LEU A 35 -7.67 0.35 -10.80
CA LEU A 35 -8.01 0.30 -12.23
C LEU A 35 -8.45 -1.09 -12.70
N THR A 36 -8.57 -2.06 -11.78
CA THR A 36 -9.07 -3.39 -12.13
C THR A 36 -10.55 -3.34 -12.49
N GLN A 37 -10.95 -4.22 -13.41
CA GLN A 37 -12.32 -4.32 -13.90
C GLN A 37 -13.31 -4.67 -12.79
N ASP A 38 -12.90 -5.58 -11.91
CA ASP A 38 -13.67 -6.14 -10.80
C ASP A 38 -13.39 -5.45 -9.46
N LYS A 39 -12.56 -4.39 -9.44
CA LYS A 39 -12.18 -3.66 -8.23
C LYS A 39 -11.57 -4.57 -7.15
N ARG A 40 -10.81 -5.59 -7.55
CA ARG A 40 -10.25 -6.59 -6.63
C ARG A 40 -9.26 -6.04 -5.58
N TYR A 41 -8.80 -4.80 -5.73
CA TYR A 41 -7.95 -4.11 -4.76
C TYR A 41 -8.69 -3.00 -4.01
N THR A 42 -10.01 -2.91 -4.17
CA THR A 42 -10.88 -2.01 -3.44
C THR A 42 -11.50 -2.77 -2.27
N LEU A 43 -11.46 -2.19 -1.08
CA LEU A 43 -12.08 -2.79 0.09
C LEU A 43 -13.61 -2.73 -0.02
N SER A 44 -14.29 -3.78 0.44
CA SER A 44 -15.74 -3.77 0.59
C SER A 44 -16.18 -2.74 1.65
N GLU A 45 -17.43 -2.30 1.55
CA GLU A 45 -18.01 -1.37 2.54
C GLU A 45 -17.95 -1.94 3.96
N THR A 46 -18.24 -3.24 4.12
CA THR A 46 -18.14 -3.94 5.40
C THR A 46 -16.72 -3.90 5.97
N SER A 47 -15.69 -4.14 5.16
CA SER A 47 -14.29 -4.05 5.61
C SER A 47 -13.94 -2.62 6.03
N LEU A 48 -14.43 -1.60 5.31
CA LEU A 48 -14.21 -0.20 5.67
C LEU A 48 -14.89 0.16 6.99
N GLU A 49 -16.08 -0.35 7.26
CA GLU A 49 -16.78 -0.14 8.54
C GLU A 49 -16.04 -0.79 9.71
N ILE A 50 -15.56 -2.02 9.53
CA ILE A 50 -14.73 -2.71 10.54
C ILE A 50 -13.44 -1.95 10.78
N LEU A 51 -12.75 -1.48 9.74
CA LEU A 51 -11.52 -0.72 9.91
C LEU A 51 -11.77 0.60 10.65
N LYS A 52 -12.89 1.27 10.43
CA LYS A 52 -13.24 2.52 11.13
C LYS A 52 -13.50 2.34 12.62
N SER A 53 -13.91 1.15 13.08
CA SER A 53 -14.20 0.90 14.50
C SER A 53 -12.96 0.55 15.34
N ILE A 54 -11.78 0.44 14.71
CA ILE A 54 -10.52 0.12 15.41
C ILE A 54 -9.92 1.42 15.99
N ASP A 55 -10.22 1.66 17.26
CA ASP A 55 -9.84 2.89 17.99
C ASP A 55 -8.48 2.81 18.73
N SER A 56 -7.86 1.62 18.76
CA SER A 56 -6.57 1.38 19.41
C SER A 56 -5.61 0.65 18.47
N PRO A 57 -4.27 0.75 18.68
CA PRO A 57 -3.30 0.05 17.86
C PRO A 57 -3.57 -1.46 17.78
N LEU A 58 -3.77 -1.98 16.57
CA LEU A 58 -3.94 -3.40 16.27
C LEU A 58 -2.67 -3.92 15.61
N TYR A 59 -1.98 -4.83 16.30
CA TYR A 59 -0.76 -5.47 15.82
C TYR A 59 -1.09 -6.78 15.09
N ILE A 60 -0.52 -6.94 13.90
CA ILE A 60 -0.72 -8.11 13.04
C ILE A 60 0.66 -8.68 12.66
N ASP A 61 0.97 -9.86 13.18
CA ASP A 61 2.17 -10.61 12.80
C ASP A 61 1.84 -11.56 11.66
N VAL A 62 2.56 -11.41 10.54
CA VAL A 62 2.37 -12.21 9.34
C VAL A 62 3.56 -13.15 9.16
N PHE A 63 3.37 -14.44 9.44
CA PHE A 63 4.39 -15.49 9.30
C PHE A 63 4.56 -15.95 7.85
N LEU A 64 4.73 -14.98 6.95
CA LEU A 64 4.87 -15.22 5.52
C LEU A 64 6.09 -14.46 5.00
N ASP A 65 7.23 -14.62 5.67
CA ASP A 65 8.52 -14.10 5.21
C ASP A 65 9.58 -15.19 5.08
N GLY A 66 10.53 -15.00 4.16
CA GLY A 66 11.57 -15.97 3.82
C GLY A 66 11.62 -16.37 2.34
N GLN A 67 12.42 -17.41 2.04
CA GLN A 67 12.55 -17.94 0.69
C GLN A 67 11.43 -18.94 0.38
N PHE A 68 10.41 -18.49 -0.34
CA PHE A 68 9.29 -19.34 -0.72
C PHE A 68 9.27 -19.76 -2.20
N PRO A 69 8.62 -20.89 -2.54
CA PRO A 69 8.20 -21.21 -3.91
C PRO A 69 7.27 -20.13 -4.49
N GLY A 70 7.11 -20.11 -5.82
CA GLY A 70 6.42 -19.01 -6.53
C GLY A 70 5.01 -18.67 -6.04
N GLU A 71 4.20 -19.65 -5.67
CA GLU A 71 2.82 -19.45 -5.20
C GLU A 71 2.75 -18.72 -3.85
N PHE A 72 3.61 -19.10 -2.91
CA PHE A 72 3.72 -18.46 -1.60
C PHE A 72 4.30 -17.04 -1.68
N LYS A 73 5.20 -16.77 -2.64
CA LYS A 73 5.65 -15.39 -2.92
C LYS A 73 4.50 -14.50 -3.40
N ARG A 74 3.59 -15.05 -4.21
CA ARG A 74 2.40 -14.33 -4.64
C ARG A 74 1.46 -14.06 -3.46
N LEU A 75 1.19 -15.05 -2.62
CA LEU A 75 0.40 -14.86 -1.40
C LEU A 75 1.02 -13.80 -0.47
N GLN A 76 2.35 -13.80 -0.32
CA GLN A 76 3.10 -12.80 0.45
C GLN A 76 2.82 -11.39 -0.07
N ALA A 77 2.98 -11.20 -1.38
CA ALA A 77 2.75 -9.91 -2.03
C ALA A 77 1.28 -9.46 -1.91
N GLU A 78 0.32 -10.35 -2.15
CA GLU A 78 -1.11 -10.04 -2.06
C GLU A 78 -1.52 -9.69 -0.61
N THR A 79 -1.03 -10.44 0.38
CA THR A 79 -1.29 -10.19 1.80
C THR A 79 -0.69 -8.85 2.23
N LYS A 80 0.55 -8.57 1.82
CA LYS A 80 1.21 -7.30 2.11
C LYS A 80 0.43 -6.13 1.52
N GLN A 81 0.04 -6.24 0.25
CA GLN A 81 -0.74 -5.20 -0.42
C GLN A 81 -2.08 -4.93 0.26
N LEU A 82 -2.75 -5.98 0.75
CA LEU A 82 -4.01 -5.85 1.49
C LEU A 82 -3.82 -5.11 2.82
N LEU A 83 -2.81 -5.48 3.60
CA LEU A 83 -2.51 -4.85 4.89
C LEU A 83 -2.03 -3.40 4.75
N GLU A 84 -1.31 -3.10 3.66
CA GLU A 84 -0.98 -1.71 3.29
C GLU A 84 -2.25 -0.90 3.02
N GLU A 85 -3.25 -1.47 2.35
CA GLU A 85 -4.53 -0.81 2.11
C GLU A 85 -5.29 -0.59 3.44
N TYR A 86 -5.33 -1.59 4.32
CA TYR A 86 -5.94 -1.45 5.65
C TYR A 86 -5.29 -0.31 6.46
N LYS A 87 -3.95 -0.25 6.47
CA LYS A 87 -3.19 0.81 7.13
C LYS A 87 -3.42 2.18 6.51
N ALA A 88 -3.62 2.26 5.20
CA ALA A 88 -3.93 3.51 4.53
C ALA A 88 -5.30 4.08 4.95
N TYR A 89 -6.27 3.22 5.29
CA TYR A 89 -7.58 3.64 5.80
C TYR A 89 -7.60 3.86 7.32
N ASN A 90 -6.82 3.11 8.09
CA ASN A 90 -6.69 3.30 9.54
C ASN A 90 -5.22 3.15 9.99
N SER A 91 -4.64 4.25 10.49
CA SER A 91 -3.26 4.29 10.97
C SER A 91 -2.98 3.45 12.23
N ASN A 92 -4.02 2.97 12.93
CA ASN A 92 -3.90 2.06 14.05
C ASN A 92 -3.52 0.64 13.62
N ILE A 93 -3.62 0.30 12.33
CA ILE A 93 -3.17 -1.00 11.81
C ILE A 93 -1.64 -0.99 11.71
N ILE A 94 -1.02 -1.84 12.50
CA ILE A 94 0.43 -2.04 12.53
C ILE A 94 0.68 -3.50 12.18
N PHE A 95 1.45 -3.75 11.13
CA PHE A 95 1.75 -5.12 10.73
C PHE A 95 3.23 -5.29 10.43
N GLN A 96 3.72 -6.51 10.65
CA GLN A 96 5.07 -6.92 10.32
C GLN A 96 5.07 -8.31 9.70
N PHE A 97 6.03 -8.53 8.82
CA PHE A 97 6.29 -9.84 8.21
C PHE A 97 7.42 -10.48 8.99
N VAL A 98 7.18 -11.70 9.47
CA VAL A 98 8.10 -12.43 10.34
C VAL A 98 8.49 -13.72 9.61
N ASN A 99 9.80 -14.00 9.57
CA ASN A 99 10.30 -15.28 9.13
C ASN A 99 10.35 -16.24 10.33
N PRO A 100 9.42 -17.20 10.46
CA PRO A 100 9.39 -18.12 11.60
C PRO A 100 10.59 -19.08 11.65
N LEU A 101 11.35 -19.19 10.56
CA LEU A 101 12.48 -20.11 10.44
C LEU A 101 13.83 -19.45 10.72
N GLU A 102 13.88 -18.13 10.83
CA GLU A 102 15.13 -17.36 11.04
C GLU A 102 15.72 -17.58 12.44
N LYS A 103 14.86 -17.82 13.44
CA LYS A 103 15.29 -18.18 14.80
C LYS A 103 15.22 -19.68 15.00
N GLU A 104 16.39 -20.33 15.05
CA GLU A 104 16.53 -21.77 15.23
C GLU A 104 15.76 -22.31 16.46
N GLU A 105 15.74 -21.53 17.56
CA GLU A 105 15.16 -21.91 18.86
C GLU A 105 13.62 -21.94 18.87
N GLU A 106 12.97 -21.12 18.03
CA GLU A 106 11.50 -20.98 17.98
C GLU A 106 10.87 -21.82 16.85
N ARG A 107 11.69 -22.42 15.99
CA ARG A 107 11.28 -23.16 14.79
C ARG A 107 10.36 -24.35 15.10
N GLU A 108 10.73 -25.19 16.07
CA GLU A 108 9.93 -26.39 16.41
C GLU A 108 8.57 -26.04 17.03
N ALA A 109 8.53 -25.03 17.90
CA ALA A 109 7.30 -24.58 18.53
C ALA A 109 6.34 -23.96 17.52
N THR A 110 6.86 -23.14 16.60
CA THR A 110 6.07 -22.48 15.57
C THR A 110 5.51 -23.48 14.55
N MET A 111 6.30 -24.47 14.13
CA MET A 111 5.84 -25.52 13.23
C MET A 111 4.71 -26.36 13.85
N LYS A 112 4.77 -26.67 15.16
CA LYS A 112 3.68 -27.40 15.83
C LYS A 112 2.35 -26.63 15.86
N MET A 113 2.40 -25.30 15.96
CA MET A 113 1.19 -24.45 16.00
C MET A 113 0.49 -24.37 14.62
N LEU A 114 1.24 -24.43 13.53
CA LEU A 114 0.70 -24.29 12.17
C LEU A 114 0.04 -25.56 11.59
N TYR A 115 0.41 -26.74 12.10
CA TYR A 115 -0.15 -28.03 11.64
C TYR A 115 -1.31 -28.55 12.49
N GLN A 116 -1.74 -27.80 13.51
CA GLN A 116 -2.93 -28.09 14.32
C GLN A 116 -4.11 -27.25 13.84
#